data_AF-A0A1A9ALK5-F1
#
_entry.id   AF-A0A1A9ALK5-F1
#
_cell.length_a   1.000
_cell.length_b   1.000
_cell.length_c   1.000
_cell.angle_alpha   90.00
_cell.angle_beta   90.00
_cell.angle_gamma   90.00
#
_symmetry.space_group_name_H-M   'P 1'
#
loop_
_entity.id
_entity.type
_entity.pdbx_description
1 polymer ?
#
loop_
_entity_poly.entity_id
_entity_poly.type
_entity_poly.pdbx_seq_one_letter_code
_entity_poly.pdbx_strand_id
1 'polypeptide(L)'
;MACTEETKKGDYGFFENFDYYNKKAEAADKTNKVEISLEPEAGKLVNDDYSLMNYWLNDKLRGTNSDLPMCVKNFYQKIKEINENYFKIVTLDNKLYNMKKNDLDNMRKLYDLYNIKEKVSASITEEMSTGKNASCLGKTKECYRKYKEAIISCRDDCLYFYSLIKEFKRKYKNDFSYYAKSTFSCKSEELFELPNYGVVLKEHEGVQVIRNGTLSVLLPVLGVFLMLKFSNKFTPFRQYILEKIKRKNILFDEGERENELFSYTYDDDSSIFNDGEYNISYYNVRNY
;
A
#
# COMPACT_ATOMS: atom_id res chain seq x y z
N MET A 1 3.53 13.31 30.60
CA MET A 1 4.31 12.08 30.88
C MET A 1 4.92 11.63 29.56
N ALA A 2 6.24 11.52 29.44
CA ALA A 2 6.88 11.07 28.20
C ALA A 2 6.90 9.54 28.18
N CYS A 3 6.34 8.93 27.13
CA CYS A 3 6.41 7.49 26.92
C CYS A 3 7.68 7.16 26.14
N THR A 4 8.53 6.29 26.69
CA THR A 4 9.72 5.82 25.97
C THR A 4 9.29 4.88 24.85
N GLU A 5 9.65 5.21 23.61
CA GLU A 5 9.38 4.37 22.43
C GLU A 5 10.50 3.36 22.19
N GLU A 6 10.14 2.14 21.78
CA GLU A 6 11.06 1.06 21.48
C GLU A 6 10.80 0.51 20.07
N THR A 7 11.87 0.12 19.36
CA THR A 7 11.79 -0.68 18.13
C THR A 7 12.24 -2.09 18.45
N LYS A 8 11.42 -3.11 18.13
CA LYS A 8 11.81 -4.52 18.24
C LYS A 8 11.63 -5.22 16.90
N LYS A 9 12.61 -6.04 16.54
CA LYS A 9 12.62 -6.83 15.30
C LYS A 9 11.58 -7.98 15.29
N GLY A 10 10.78 -8.16 16.34
CA GLY A 10 9.96 -9.37 16.57
C GLY A 10 8.44 -9.19 16.55
N ASP A 11 7.91 -7.98 16.39
CA ASP A 11 6.47 -7.73 16.64
C ASP A 11 5.55 -8.10 15.47
N TYR A 12 6.10 -8.60 14.37
CA TYR A 12 5.34 -9.00 13.18
C TYR A 12 4.98 -10.50 13.17
N GLY A 13 5.39 -11.27 14.18
CA GLY A 13 5.19 -12.74 14.21
C GLY A 13 3.74 -13.18 14.01
N PHE A 14 2.78 -12.43 14.55
CA PHE A 14 1.35 -12.77 14.42
C PHE A 14 0.85 -12.73 12.96
N PHE A 15 1.51 -12.04 12.04
CA PHE A 15 1.16 -12.03 10.61
C PHE A 15 1.41 -13.39 9.93
N GLU A 16 2.23 -14.27 10.51
CA GLU A 16 2.35 -15.65 10.06
C GLU A 16 1.03 -16.42 10.21
N ASN A 17 0.28 -16.10 11.27
CA ASN A 17 -0.98 -16.72 11.66
C ASN A 17 -2.14 -15.71 11.61
N PHE A 18 -2.10 -14.76 10.67
CA PHE A 18 -3.05 -13.65 10.60
C PHE A 18 -4.51 -14.12 10.65
N ASP A 19 -4.87 -15.10 9.81
CA ASP A 19 -6.25 -15.60 9.70
C ASP A 19 -6.78 -16.16 11.02
N TYR A 20 -5.92 -16.77 11.84
CA TYR A 20 -6.29 -17.25 13.18
C TYR A 20 -6.66 -16.09 14.11
N TYR A 21 -5.80 -15.07 14.12
CA TYR A 21 -5.99 -13.89 14.98
C TYR A 21 -7.15 -13.01 14.53
N ASN A 22 -7.31 -12.80 13.22
CA ASN A 22 -8.38 -11.98 12.70
C ASN A 22 -9.76 -12.61 12.99
N LYS A 23 -9.90 -13.93 12.81
CA LYS A 23 -11.14 -14.64 13.20
C LYS A 23 -11.48 -14.48 14.68
N LYS A 24 -10.48 -14.56 15.57
CA LYS A 24 -10.69 -14.34 17.00
C LYS A 24 -11.10 -12.89 17.31
N ALA A 25 -10.46 -11.92 16.67
CA ALA A 25 -10.81 -10.51 16.81
C ALA A 25 -12.24 -10.23 16.33
N GLU A 26 -12.63 -10.73 15.16
CA GLU A 26 -13.99 -10.58 14.63
C GLU A 26 -15.06 -11.25 15.51
N ALA A 27 -14.73 -12.40 16.12
CA ALA A 27 -15.63 -13.06 17.06
C ALA A 27 -15.80 -12.24 18.36
N ALA A 28 -14.72 -11.64 18.86
CA ALA A 28 -14.76 -10.77 20.03
C ALA A 28 -15.60 -9.50 19.77
N ASP A 29 -15.43 -8.87 18.59
CA ASP A 29 -16.22 -7.69 18.20
C ASP A 29 -17.72 -7.98 18.12
N LYS A 30 -18.12 -9.19 17.69
CA LYS A 30 -19.54 -9.59 17.58
C LYS A 30 -20.20 -9.87 18.92
N THR A 31 -19.45 -10.19 19.97
CA THR A 31 -19.99 -10.70 21.22
C THR A 31 -20.23 -9.63 22.29
N ASN A 32 -19.77 -8.38 22.08
CA ASN A 32 -19.81 -7.29 23.08
C ASN A 32 -19.33 -7.74 24.49
N LYS A 33 -18.57 -8.85 24.54
CA LYS A 33 -18.14 -9.57 25.73
C LYS A 33 -16.66 -9.87 25.50
N VAL A 34 -15.81 -9.31 26.36
CA VAL A 34 -14.36 -9.54 26.29
C VAL A 34 -14.03 -10.86 26.99
N GLU A 35 -14.50 -11.97 26.41
CA GLU A 35 -13.97 -13.31 26.74
C GLU A 35 -12.93 -13.67 25.69
N ILE A 36 -11.77 -12.99 25.75
CA ILE A 36 -10.61 -13.42 24.99
C ILE A 36 -9.96 -14.55 25.80
N SER A 37 -10.53 -15.76 25.72
CA SER A 37 -9.81 -16.96 26.15
C SER A 37 -8.79 -17.30 25.07
N LEU A 38 -7.57 -16.78 25.20
CA LEU A 38 -6.42 -17.31 24.48
C LEU A 38 -6.05 -18.62 25.17
N GLU A 39 -6.71 -19.72 24.80
CA GLU A 39 -6.25 -21.04 25.22
C GLU A 39 -4.85 -21.27 24.64
N PRO A 40 -3.82 -21.46 25.49
CA PRO A 40 -2.46 -21.56 25.01
C PRO A 40 -2.20 -22.97 24.50
N GLU A 41 -2.25 -23.16 23.19
CA GLU A 41 -1.50 -24.26 22.57
C GLU A 41 -0.08 -23.79 22.24
N ALA A 42 0.91 -24.49 22.80
CA ALA A 42 2.35 -24.44 22.55
C ALA A 42 3.01 -23.07 22.24
N GLY A 43 3.64 -22.49 23.27
CA GLY A 43 4.86 -21.64 23.25
C GLY A 43 5.05 -20.53 22.20
N LYS A 44 5.04 -20.87 20.90
CA LYS A 44 5.13 -19.92 19.77
C LYS A 44 3.89 -19.03 19.69
N LEU A 45 2.69 -19.61 19.80
CA LEU A 45 1.42 -18.85 19.77
C LEU A 45 1.36 -17.85 20.93
N VAL A 46 1.89 -18.21 22.11
CA VAL A 46 1.97 -17.31 23.27
C VAL A 46 2.80 -16.05 22.98
N ASN A 47 3.86 -16.13 22.17
CA ASN A 47 4.63 -14.94 21.80
C ASN A 47 3.91 -14.06 20.77
N ASP A 48 3.27 -14.68 19.77
CA ASP A 48 2.50 -13.98 18.75
C ASP A 48 1.24 -13.31 19.35
N ASP A 49 0.63 -13.92 20.37
CA ASP A 49 -0.45 -13.35 21.16
C ASP A 49 -0.06 -12.01 21.79
N TYR A 50 1.15 -11.94 22.36
CA TYR A 50 1.68 -10.69 22.93
C TYR A 50 1.97 -9.65 21.86
N SER A 51 2.53 -10.06 20.71
CA SER A 51 2.79 -9.16 19.58
C SER A 51 1.51 -8.54 19.03
N LEU A 52 0.45 -9.36 18.86
CA LEU A 52 -0.87 -8.87 18.47
C LEU A 52 -1.44 -7.89 19.51
N MET A 53 -1.40 -8.26 20.80
CA MET A 53 -1.90 -7.41 21.87
C MET A 53 -1.15 -6.07 21.91
N ASN A 54 0.17 -6.10 21.78
CA ASN A 54 0.99 -4.89 21.74
C ASN A 54 0.65 -4.01 20.54
N TYR A 55 0.52 -4.59 19.34
CA TYR A 55 0.05 -3.89 18.15
C TYR A 55 -1.32 -3.25 18.36
N TRP A 56 -2.29 -4.03 18.82
CA TRP A 56 -3.67 -3.58 19.00
C TRP A 56 -3.75 -2.43 20.02
N LEU A 57 -3.07 -2.54 21.16
CA LEU A 57 -3.04 -1.47 22.16
C LEU A 57 -2.38 -0.20 21.61
N ASN A 58 -1.25 -0.31 20.93
CA ASN A 58 -0.59 0.85 20.30
C ASN A 58 -1.49 1.50 19.25
N ASP A 59 -2.16 0.72 18.41
CA ASP A 59 -3.07 1.21 17.38
C ASP A 59 -4.26 1.97 17.99
N LYS A 60 -4.93 1.35 18.97
CA LYS A 60 -6.12 1.94 19.60
C LYS A 60 -5.80 3.16 20.46
N LEU A 61 -4.71 3.12 21.22
CA LEU A 61 -4.32 4.25 22.07
C LEU A 61 -3.82 5.42 21.25
N ARG A 62 -3.01 5.19 20.22
CA ARG A 62 -2.48 6.27 19.39
C ARG A 62 -3.55 6.85 18.47
N GLY A 63 -4.40 6.01 17.88
CA GLY A 63 -5.41 6.44 16.91
C GLY A 63 -4.75 7.21 15.76
N THR A 64 -5.23 8.41 15.48
CA THR A 64 -4.67 9.34 14.47
C THR A 64 -3.66 10.35 15.05
N ASN A 65 -3.40 10.32 16.36
CA ASN A 65 -2.54 11.30 17.02
C ASN A 65 -1.05 11.07 16.68
N SER A 66 -0.26 12.15 16.71
CA SER A 66 1.20 12.07 16.63
C SER A 66 1.77 11.32 17.82
N ASP A 67 1.27 11.63 19.01
CA ASP A 67 1.80 11.16 20.29
C ASP A 67 0.81 10.24 21.00
N LEU A 68 1.35 9.37 21.87
CA LEU A 68 0.55 8.48 22.70
C LEU A 68 -0.10 9.28 23.85
N PRO A 69 -1.43 9.27 23.98
CA PRO A 69 -2.11 9.93 25.10
C PRO A 69 -1.83 9.24 26.43
N MET A 70 -1.50 7.95 26.39
CA MET A 70 -1.14 7.13 27.53
C MET A 70 -0.15 6.05 27.09
N CYS A 71 0.85 5.77 27.93
CA CYS A 71 1.79 4.69 27.63
C CYS A 71 1.08 3.33 27.72
N VAL A 72 1.39 2.43 26.79
CA VAL A 72 0.74 1.12 26.66
C VAL A 72 0.79 0.33 27.97
N LYS A 73 1.96 0.30 28.63
CA LYS A 73 2.13 -0.37 29.93
C LYS A 73 1.21 0.22 31.00
N ASN A 74 1.11 1.55 31.08
CA ASN A 74 0.29 2.23 32.07
C ASN A 74 -1.20 1.99 31.83
N PHE A 75 -1.62 1.98 30.56
CA PHE A 75 -2.99 1.63 30.20
C PHE A 75 -3.32 0.19 30.63
N TYR A 76 -2.43 -0.76 30.32
CA TYR A 76 -2.62 -2.16 30.71
C TYR A 76 -2.69 -2.33 32.23
N GLN A 77 -1.83 -1.65 33.00
CA GLN A 77 -1.87 -1.69 34.46
C GLN A 77 -3.22 -1.20 35.01
N LYS A 78 -3.75 -0.09 34.48
CA LYS A 78 -5.06 0.43 34.90
C LYS A 78 -6.22 -0.53 34.62
N ILE A 79 -6.26 -1.16 33.44
CA ILE A 79 -7.33 -2.12 33.14
C ILE A 79 -7.18 -3.41 33.96
N LYS A 80 -5.95 -3.79 34.30
CA LYS A 80 -5.66 -4.91 35.19
C LYS A 80 -6.14 -4.66 36.62
N GLU A 81 -5.95 -3.45 37.14
CA GLU A 81 -6.49 -3.03 38.44
C GLU A 81 -8.02 -3.09 38.48
N ILE A 82 -8.69 -2.82 37.36
CA ILE A 82 -10.16 -2.89 37.27
C ILE A 82 -10.65 -4.34 37.30
N ASN A 83 -9.96 -5.25 36.63
CA ASN A 83 -10.40 -6.65 36.55
C ASN A 83 -9.25 -7.65 36.35
N GLU A 84 -8.60 -8.03 37.45
CA GLU A 84 -7.48 -8.98 37.46
C GLU A 84 -7.85 -10.38 36.93
N ASN A 85 -9.13 -10.75 37.00
CA ASN A 85 -9.61 -12.05 36.55
C ASN A 85 -9.56 -12.22 35.03
N TYR A 86 -9.62 -11.13 34.27
CA TYR A 86 -9.54 -11.15 32.80
C TYR A 86 -8.15 -10.71 32.29
N PHE A 87 -7.47 -9.82 33.01
CA PHE A 87 -6.16 -9.27 32.61
C PHE A 87 -5.01 -9.92 33.38
N LYS A 88 -4.65 -11.14 32.97
CA LYS A 88 -3.70 -12.00 33.69
C LYS A 88 -2.23 -11.86 33.29
N ILE A 89 -1.85 -10.91 32.43
CA ILE A 89 -0.44 -10.77 32.03
C ILE A 89 0.36 -10.37 33.27
N VAL A 90 1.25 -11.26 33.69
CA VAL A 90 2.06 -11.12 34.93
C VAL A 90 3.24 -10.20 34.67
N THR A 91 3.99 -10.44 33.59
CA THR A 91 5.19 -9.68 33.20
C THR A 91 4.93 -8.88 31.93
N LEU A 92 4.80 -7.56 32.10
CA LEU A 92 4.64 -6.60 31.00
C LEU A 92 5.97 -6.28 30.32
N ASP A 93 7.07 -6.50 31.05
CA ASP A 93 8.40 -6.18 30.57
C ASP A 93 8.76 -7.04 29.37
N ASN A 94 9.25 -6.35 28.35
CA ASN A 94 9.54 -6.86 27.02
C ASN A 94 8.34 -7.28 26.15
N LYS A 95 7.13 -7.42 26.70
CA LYS A 95 5.92 -7.85 25.95
C LYS A 95 5.02 -6.71 25.51
N LEU A 96 4.78 -5.73 26.38
CA LEU A 96 3.99 -4.54 26.06
C LEU A 96 4.87 -3.30 26.12
N TYR A 97 4.90 -2.50 25.07
CA TYR A 97 5.76 -1.34 24.97
C TYR A 97 5.18 -0.30 24.00
N ASN A 98 5.72 0.92 24.04
CA ASN A 98 5.28 1.98 23.14
C ASN A 98 6.02 1.82 21.81
N MET A 99 5.29 1.49 20.75
CA MET A 99 5.86 1.30 19.43
C MET A 99 6.15 2.64 18.78
N LYS A 100 7.30 2.76 18.10
CA LYS A 100 7.57 3.94 17.28
C LYS A 100 6.48 4.12 16.23
N LYS A 101 6.17 5.37 15.93
CA LYS A 101 5.12 5.72 14.96
C LYS A 101 5.33 5.04 13.59
N ASN A 102 6.56 5.08 13.05
CA ASN A 102 6.85 4.48 11.74
C ASN A 102 6.66 2.95 11.75
N ASP A 103 7.06 2.27 12.83
CA ASP A 103 6.89 0.83 12.98
C ASP A 103 5.39 0.47 13.03
N LEU A 104 4.60 1.24 13.78
CA LEU A 104 3.15 1.08 13.87
C LEU A 104 2.45 1.33 12.53
N ASP A 105 2.83 2.39 11.82
CA ASP A 105 2.27 2.71 10.50
C ASP A 105 2.58 1.61 9.48
N ASN A 106 3.78 1.03 9.52
CA ASN A 106 4.14 -0.15 8.71
C ASN A 106 3.26 -1.37 9.07
N MET A 107 3.06 -1.65 10.36
CA MET A 107 2.19 -2.75 10.79
C MET A 107 0.74 -2.56 10.37
N ARG A 108 0.20 -1.33 10.45
CA ARG A 108 -1.14 -0.99 9.95
C ARG A 108 -1.30 -1.31 8.48
N LYS A 109 -0.30 -0.98 7.67
CA LYS A 109 -0.31 -1.29 6.23
C LYS A 109 -0.27 -2.77 5.95
N LEU A 110 0.50 -3.54 6.73
CA LEU A 110 0.51 -4.99 6.62
C LEU A 110 -0.83 -5.60 7.04
N TYR A 111 -1.41 -5.12 8.14
CA TYR A 111 -2.75 -5.51 8.62
C TYR A 111 -3.82 -5.25 7.56
N ASP A 112 -3.80 -4.06 6.94
CA ASP A 112 -4.66 -3.71 5.81
C ASP A 112 -4.51 -4.65 4.61
N LEU A 113 -3.28 -5.08 4.30
CA LEU A 113 -2.98 -6.01 3.21
C LEU A 113 -3.54 -7.41 3.47
N TYR A 114 -3.36 -7.94 4.66
CA TYR A 114 -3.93 -9.24 5.02
C TYR A 114 -5.46 -9.19 5.10
N ASN A 115 -6.05 -8.11 5.61
CA ASN A 115 -7.50 -7.92 5.61
C ASN A 115 -8.10 -7.88 4.21
N ILE A 116 -7.48 -7.16 3.27
CA ILE A 116 -7.99 -7.13 1.89
C ILE A 116 -7.79 -8.48 1.19
N LYS A 117 -6.71 -9.22 1.50
CA LYS A 117 -6.51 -10.61 1.06
C LYS A 117 -7.65 -11.52 1.53
N GLU A 118 -8.07 -11.44 2.79
CA GLU A 118 -9.22 -12.22 3.28
C GLU A 118 -10.52 -11.85 2.54
N LYS A 119 -10.74 -10.55 2.27
CA LYS A 119 -11.91 -10.10 1.48
C LYS A 119 -11.90 -10.62 0.04
N VAL A 120 -10.72 -10.75 -0.59
CA VAL A 120 -10.57 -11.41 -1.89
C VAL A 120 -10.98 -12.88 -1.78
N SER A 121 -10.45 -13.61 -0.79
CA SER A 121 -10.78 -15.01 -0.54
C SER A 121 -12.29 -15.22 -0.31
N ALA A 122 -12.92 -14.37 0.51
CA ALA A 122 -14.35 -14.41 0.77
C ALA A 122 -15.18 -14.15 -0.49
N SER A 123 -14.76 -13.18 -1.32
CA SER A 123 -15.44 -12.89 -2.59
C SER A 123 -15.37 -14.07 -3.56
N ILE A 124 -14.20 -14.71 -3.68
CA ILE A 124 -14.03 -15.91 -4.52
C ILE A 124 -14.93 -17.05 -4.02
N THR A 125 -14.94 -17.28 -2.70
CA THR A 125 -15.74 -18.34 -2.07
C THR A 125 -17.24 -18.11 -2.27
N GLU A 126 -17.71 -16.88 -2.11
CA GLU A 126 -19.12 -16.51 -2.34
C GLU A 126 -19.53 -16.74 -3.80
N GLU A 127 -18.67 -16.34 -4.75
CA GLU A 127 -18.93 -16.55 -6.17
C GLU A 127 -19.04 -18.05 -6.51
N MET A 128 -18.12 -18.87 -6.02
CA MET A 128 -18.14 -20.32 -6.25
C MET A 128 -19.35 -21.01 -5.62
N SER A 129 -19.80 -20.54 -4.46
CA SER A 129 -20.91 -21.17 -3.73
C SER A 129 -22.29 -20.73 -4.19
N THR A 130 -22.44 -19.47 -4.61
CA THR A 130 -23.75 -18.88 -4.92
C THR A 130 -23.96 -18.55 -6.39
N GLY A 131 -22.89 -18.56 -7.21
CA GLY A 131 -22.94 -18.08 -8.59
C GLY A 131 -23.21 -16.59 -8.72
N LYS A 132 -23.30 -15.85 -7.61
CA LYS A 132 -23.39 -14.39 -7.62
C LYS A 132 -22.04 -13.81 -8.01
N ASN A 133 -22.06 -12.79 -8.84
CA ASN A 133 -20.87 -12.02 -9.17
C ASN A 133 -20.43 -11.22 -7.94
N ALA A 134 -19.69 -11.88 -7.04
CA ALA A 134 -19.02 -11.20 -5.94
C ALA A 134 -17.99 -10.23 -6.54
N SER A 135 -17.80 -9.08 -5.91
CA SER A 135 -16.92 -8.00 -6.41
C SER A 135 -15.41 -8.33 -6.39
N CYS A 136 -14.99 -9.59 -6.67
CA CYS A 136 -13.60 -10.03 -6.58
C CYS A 136 -12.66 -9.08 -7.34
N LEU A 137 -13.01 -8.67 -8.57
CA LEU A 137 -12.23 -7.68 -9.33
C LEU A 137 -11.98 -6.38 -8.53
N GLY A 138 -13.01 -5.88 -7.84
CA GLY A 138 -12.91 -4.69 -7.00
C GLY A 138 -11.97 -4.91 -5.82
N LYS A 139 -12.08 -6.05 -5.13
CA LYS A 139 -11.21 -6.39 -3.99
C LYS A 139 -9.76 -6.61 -4.40
N THR A 140 -9.54 -7.26 -5.54
CA THR A 140 -8.20 -7.47 -6.09
C THR A 140 -7.54 -6.16 -6.52
N LYS A 141 -8.29 -5.26 -7.17
CA LYS A 141 -7.80 -3.90 -7.47
C LYS A 141 -7.48 -3.10 -6.22
N GLU A 142 -8.31 -3.21 -5.18
CA GLU A 142 -8.05 -2.58 -3.89
C GLU A 142 -6.78 -3.13 -3.23
N CYS A 143 -6.57 -4.45 -3.28
CA CYS A 143 -5.36 -5.11 -2.80
C CYS A 143 -4.11 -4.58 -3.53
N TYR A 144 -4.17 -4.51 -4.87
CA TYR A 144 -3.10 -3.98 -5.69
C TYR A 144 -2.71 -2.54 -5.29
N ARG A 145 -3.72 -1.67 -5.09
CA ARG A 145 -3.50 -0.29 -4.65
C ARG A 145 -2.85 -0.24 -3.27
N LYS A 146 -3.39 -0.96 -2.28
CA LYS A 146 -2.84 -1.02 -0.91
C LYS A 146 -1.41 -1.57 -0.89
N TYR A 147 -1.10 -2.53 -1.75
CA TYR A 147 0.24 -3.11 -1.89
C TYR A 147 1.25 -2.09 -2.41
N LYS A 148 0.90 -1.33 -3.45
CA LYS A 148 1.75 -0.22 -3.92
C LYS A 148 1.95 0.84 -2.85
N GLU A 149 0.88 1.21 -2.15
CA GLU A 149 0.95 2.17 -1.05
C GLU A 149 1.86 1.69 0.10
N ALA A 150 1.86 0.39 0.41
CA ALA A 150 2.73 -0.19 1.42
C ALA A 150 4.21 -0.11 1.04
N ILE A 151 4.53 -0.37 -0.22
CA ILE A 151 5.89 -0.22 -0.76
C ILE A 151 6.34 1.23 -0.68
N ILE A 152 5.50 2.17 -1.12
CA ILE A 152 5.83 3.61 -1.17
C ILE A 152 6.06 4.22 0.23
N SER A 153 5.38 3.71 1.26
CA SER A 153 5.57 4.20 2.64
C SER A 153 6.87 3.74 3.30
N CYS A 154 7.58 2.78 2.70
CA CYS A 154 8.85 2.27 3.16
C CYS A 154 9.95 3.33 2.90
N ARG A 155 10.07 4.32 3.78
CA ARG A 155 11.13 5.35 3.75
C ARG A 155 12.03 5.11 4.95
N ASP A 156 13.32 4.88 4.71
CA ASP A 156 14.39 4.67 5.71
C ASP A 156 14.39 3.32 6.47
N ASP A 157 15.49 2.54 6.31
CA ASP A 157 15.79 1.26 6.98
C ASP A 157 14.59 0.33 7.26
N CYS A 158 13.78 0.10 6.23
CA CYS A 158 12.58 -0.72 6.30
C CYS A 158 12.81 -2.16 5.83
N LEU A 159 14.05 -2.65 5.91
CA LEU A 159 14.48 -3.96 5.36
C LEU A 159 13.60 -5.12 5.85
N TYR A 160 13.21 -5.11 7.12
CA TYR A 160 12.37 -6.16 7.68
C TYR A 160 10.92 -6.06 7.17
N PHE A 161 10.32 -4.87 7.21
CA PHE A 161 8.99 -4.65 6.64
C PHE A 161 8.94 -5.02 5.15
N TYR A 162 9.98 -4.68 4.39
CA TYR A 162 10.13 -5.08 3.01
C TYR A 162 10.11 -6.60 2.82
N SER A 163 10.80 -7.36 3.68
CA SER A 163 10.78 -8.82 3.64
C SER A 163 9.37 -9.40 3.86
N LEU A 164 8.56 -8.78 4.71
CA LEU A 164 7.17 -9.16 4.96
C LEU A 164 6.26 -8.83 3.77
N ILE A 165 6.48 -7.70 3.10
CA ILE A 165 5.76 -7.36 1.86
C ILE A 165 6.07 -8.36 0.74
N LYS A 166 7.33 -8.80 0.62
CA LYS A 166 7.72 -9.87 -0.30
C LYS A 166 7.01 -11.18 0.03
N GLU A 167 6.96 -11.55 1.31
CA GLU A 167 6.27 -12.76 1.75
C GLU A 167 4.76 -12.68 1.46
N PHE A 168 4.13 -11.54 1.73
CA PHE A 168 2.74 -11.28 1.39
C PHE A 168 2.49 -11.48 -0.11
N LYS A 169 3.33 -10.90 -0.98
CA LYS A 169 3.23 -11.07 -2.44
C LYS A 169 3.26 -12.55 -2.83
N ARG A 170 4.19 -13.33 -2.27
CA ARG A 170 4.30 -14.78 -2.53
C ARG A 170 3.05 -15.52 -2.06
N LYS A 171 2.59 -15.27 -0.83
CA LYS A 171 1.37 -15.86 -0.28
C LYS A 171 0.14 -15.53 -1.15
N TYR A 172 -0.04 -14.27 -1.52
CA TYR A 172 -1.15 -13.82 -2.35
C TYR A 172 -1.20 -14.53 -3.71
N LYS A 173 -0.05 -14.65 -4.40
CA LYS A 173 0.04 -15.39 -5.68
C LYS A 173 -0.27 -16.87 -5.49
N ASN A 174 0.31 -17.50 -4.46
CA ASN A 174 0.13 -18.93 -4.20
C ASN A 174 -1.32 -19.26 -3.86
N ASP A 175 -1.96 -18.44 -3.02
CA ASP A 175 -3.32 -18.68 -2.54
C ASP A 175 -4.36 -18.47 -3.64
N PHE A 176 -4.08 -17.60 -4.63
CA PHE A 176 -5.11 -17.20 -5.60
C PHE A 176 -4.84 -17.49 -7.08
N SER A 177 -3.61 -17.81 -7.49
CA SER A 177 -3.28 -18.07 -8.90
C SER A 177 -4.16 -19.16 -9.54
N TYR A 178 -4.55 -20.19 -8.80
CA TYR A 178 -5.45 -21.23 -9.28
C TYR A 178 -6.85 -20.71 -9.65
N TYR A 179 -7.33 -19.67 -8.96
CA TYR A 179 -8.68 -19.12 -9.16
C TYR A 179 -8.82 -18.24 -10.40
N ALA A 180 -7.71 -17.84 -11.01
CA ALA A 180 -7.70 -17.13 -12.28
C ALA A 180 -8.39 -17.91 -13.41
N LYS A 181 -8.42 -19.25 -13.30
CA LYS A 181 -9.03 -20.14 -14.31
C LYS A 181 -10.47 -20.53 -13.99
N SER A 182 -10.88 -20.44 -12.72
CA SER A 182 -12.15 -20.99 -12.23
C SER A 182 -13.16 -19.93 -11.79
N THR A 183 -12.75 -18.68 -11.61
CA THR A 183 -13.68 -17.56 -11.32
C THR A 183 -14.09 -16.84 -12.60
N PHE A 184 -15.33 -16.33 -12.62
CA PHE A 184 -15.88 -15.51 -13.69
C PHE A 184 -15.50 -14.05 -13.51
N SER A 185 -15.55 -13.51 -12.28
CA SER A 185 -15.30 -12.09 -12.01
C SER A 185 -13.80 -11.75 -11.90
N CYS A 186 -12.95 -12.74 -11.63
CA CYS A 186 -11.51 -12.63 -11.48
C CYS A 186 -10.75 -13.51 -12.49
N LYS A 187 -11.27 -13.62 -13.72
CA LYS A 187 -10.73 -14.50 -14.78
C LYS A 187 -9.47 -13.96 -15.46
N SER A 188 -8.47 -13.55 -14.68
CA SER A 188 -7.15 -13.13 -15.20
C SER A 188 -6.06 -13.46 -14.19
N GLU A 189 -5.03 -14.18 -14.64
CA GLU A 189 -3.85 -14.51 -13.82
C GLU A 189 -3.12 -13.24 -13.38
N GLU A 190 -3.11 -12.20 -14.22
CA GLU A 190 -2.47 -10.90 -13.96
C GLU A 190 -3.04 -10.19 -12.73
N LEU A 191 -4.32 -10.43 -12.40
CA LEU A 191 -4.94 -9.86 -11.20
C LEU A 191 -4.27 -10.36 -9.91
N PHE A 192 -3.68 -11.56 -9.95
CA PHE A 192 -3.01 -12.17 -8.80
C PHE A 192 -1.50 -11.96 -8.82
N GLU A 193 -0.98 -11.25 -9.82
CA GLU A 193 0.43 -10.91 -9.95
C GLU A 193 0.71 -9.49 -9.44
N LEU A 194 1.06 -9.39 -8.15
CA LEU A 194 1.44 -8.12 -7.55
C LEU A 194 2.80 -7.64 -8.10
N PRO A 195 2.99 -6.31 -8.31
CA PRO A 195 4.17 -5.78 -8.97
C PRO A 195 5.45 -5.99 -8.14
N ASN A 196 6.59 -5.97 -8.81
CA ASN A 196 7.89 -6.03 -8.14
C ASN A 196 8.17 -4.71 -7.40
N TYR A 197 8.87 -4.81 -6.27
CA TYR A 197 9.17 -3.67 -5.42
C TYR A 197 9.90 -2.55 -6.15
N GLY A 198 10.96 -2.87 -6.89
CA GLY A 198 11.72 -1.89 -7.66
C GLY A 198 10.87 -1.18 -8.72
N VAL A 199 9.95 -1.91 -9.36
CA VAL A 199 9.02 -1.34 -10.34
C VAL A 199 8.10 -0.31 -9.67
N VAL A 200 7.53 -0.63 -8.51
CA VAL A 200 6.64 0.30 -7.78
C VAL A 200 7.39 1.56 -7.34
N LEU A 201 8.61 1.42 -6.83
CA LEU A 201 9.40 2.57 -6.41
C LEU A 201 9.75 3.49 -7.58
N LYS A 202 10.27 2.92 -8.67
CA LYS A 202 10.63 3.70 -9.87
C LYS A 202 9.42 4.38 -10.50
N GLU A 203 8.27 3.70 -10.56
CA GLU A 203 7.01 4.31 -11.01
C GLU A 203 6.60 5.48 -10.11
N HIS A 204 6.72 5.33 -8.79
CA HIS A 204 6.37 6.38 -7.83
C HIS A 204 7.30 7.60 -7.94
N GLU A 205 8.61 7.37 -8.07
CA GLU A 205 9.61 8.42 -8.29
C GLU A 205 9.35 9.16 -9.61
N GLY A 206 9.12 8.44 -10.71
CA GLY A 206 8.77 9.02 -12.00
C GLY A 206 7.51 9.89 -11.94
N VAL A 207 6.45 9.42 -11.26
CA VAL A 207 5.23 10.21 -11.05
C VAL A 207 5.51 11.48 -10.23
N GLN A 208 6.35 11.42 -9.19
CA GLN A 208 6.73 12.61 -8.42
C GLN A 208 7.55 13.60 -9.26
N VAL A 209 8.50 13.12 -10.08
CA VAL A 209 9.32 13.95 -10.97
C VAL A 209 8.45 14.66 -12.00
N ILE A 210 7.53 13.94 -12.66
CA ILE A 210 6.59 14.54 -13.63
C ILE A 210 5.69 15.57 -12.94
N ARG A 211 5.12 15.24 -11.78
CA ARG A 211 4.24 16.15 -11.04
C ARG A 211 4.97 17.42 -10.60
N ASN A 212 6.20 17.30 -10.11
CA ASN A 212 7.00 18.44 -9.67
C ASN A 212 7.51 19.26 -10.87
N GLY A 213 7.91 18.58 -11.96
CA GLY A 213 8.35 19.22 -13.20
C GLY A 213 7.24 19.97 -13.92
N THR A 214 6.05 19.38 -14.05
CA THR A 214 4.88 20.04 -14.65
C THR A 214 4.46 21.28 -13.86
N LEU A 215 4.43 21.23 -12.52
CA LEU A 215 4.18 22.42 -11.70
C LEU A 215 5.27 23.48 -11.88
N SER A 216 6.54 23.07 -11.87
CA SER A 216 7.70 23.96 -11.97
C SER A 216 7.82 24.65 -13.33
N VAL A 217 7.40 23.99 -14.43
CA VAL A 217 7.49 24.55 -15.79
C VAL A 217 6.22 25.32 -16.17
N LEU A 218 5.03 24.85 -15.80
CA LEU A 218 3.78 25.51 -16.19
C LEU A 218 3.56 26.84 -15.46
N LEU A 219 3.97 26.97 -14.19
CA LEU A 219 3.80 28.21 -13.41
C LEU A 219 4.58 29.41 -14.00
N PRO A 220 5.88 29.28 -14.34
CA PRO A 220 6.63 30.35 -15.00
C PRO A 220 6.14 30.64 -16.41
N VAL A 221 5.80 29.61 -17.20
CA VAL A 221 5.32 29.78 -18.59
C VAL A 221 3.97 30.51 -18.61
N LEU A 222 3.04 30.14 -17.72
CA LEU A 222 1.78 30.87 -17.55
C LEU A 222 2.03 32.32 -17.08
N GLY A 223 2.96 32.54 -16.15
CA GLY A 223 3.36 33.88 -15.71
C GLY A 223 3.88 34.76 -16.85
N VAL A 224 4.79 34.25 -17.67
CA VAL A 224 5.32 34.96 -18.85
C VAL A 224 4.23 35.19 -19.90
N PHE A 225 3.37 34.19 -20.15
CA PHE A 225 2.27 34.32 -21.10
C PHE A 225 1.25 35.40 -20.68
N LEU A 226 0.90 35.45 -19.40
CA LEU A 226 0.02 36.48 -18.85
C LEU A 226 0.69 37.87 -18.94
N MET A 227 1.98 37.98 -18.63
CA MET A 227 2.75 39.22 -18.81
C MET A 227 2.73 39.71 -20.27
N LEU A 228 2.91 38.82 -21.25
CA LEU A 228 2.81 39.14 -22.69
C LEU A 228 1.37 39.43 -23.15
N LYS A 229 0.37 38.90 -22.44
CA LYS A 229 -1.06 39.15 -22.72
C LYS A 229 -1.48 40.56 -22.31
N PHE A 230 -1.05 41.02 -21.14
CA PHE A 230 -1.53 42.24 -20.50
C PHE A 230 -0.55 43.43 -20.57
N SER A 231 0.70 43.24 -20.97
CA SER A 231 1.67 44.34 -21.09
C SER A 231 1.60 45.02 -22.46
N ASN A 232 1.11 46.27 -22.49
CA ASN A 232 1.10 47.14 -23.68
C ASN A 232 2.50 47.48 -24.24
N LYS A 233 3.57 47.14 -23.50
CA LYS A 233 4.97 47.36 -23.89
C LYS A 233 5.49 46.35 -24.94
N PHE A 234 4.85 45.19 -25.09
CA PHE A 234 5.26 44.13 -26.03
C PHE A 234 4.49 44.14 -27.37
N THR A 235 3.72 45.20 -27.64
CA THR A 235 3.01 45.44 -28.90
C THR A 235 3.88 45.25 -30.16
N PRO A 236 5.12 45.76 -30.25
CA PRO A 236 5.94 45.56 -31.45
C PRO A 236 6.38 44.09 -31.64
N PHE A 237 6.59 43.34 -30.55
CA PHE A 237 6.97 41.91 -30.63
C PHE A 237 5.80 41.04 -31.10
N ARG A 238 4.56 41.38 -30.71
CA ARG A 238 3.35 40.73 -31.24
C ARG A 238 3.19 40.94 -32.75
N GLN A 239 3.43 42.15 -33.23
CA GLN A 239 3.38 42.47 -34.66
C GLN A 239 4.43 41.66 -35.44
N TYR A 240 5.65 41.59 -34.93
CA TYR A 240 6.75 40.81 -35.52
C TYR A 240 6.44 39.30 -35.64
N ILE A 241 5.87 38.69 -34.60
CA ILE A 241 5.49 37.26 -34.63
C ILE A 241 4.33 37.00 -35.61
N LEU A 242 3.31 37.88 -35.62
CA LEU A 242 2.18 37.76 -36.55
C LEU A 242 2.60 37.84 -38.03
N GLU A 243 3.58 38.71 -38.35
CA GLU A 243 4.17 38.76 -39.69
C GLU A 243 4.94 37.49 -40.07
N LYS A 244 5.65 36.88 -39.11
CA LYS A 244 6.39 35.63 -39.34
C LYS A 244 5.49 34.40 -39.49
N ILE A 245 4.40 34.31 -38.72
CA ILE A 245 3.44 33.20 -38.82
C ILE A 245 2.72 33.24 -40.18
N LYS A 246 2.33 34.44 -40.65
CA LYS A 246 1.75 34.61 -42.00
C LYS A 246 2.66 34.11 -43.13
N ARG A 247 3.99 34.11 -42.95
CA ARG A 247 4.94 33.59 -43.95
C ARG A 247 5.13 32.07 -43.90
N LYS A 248 4.72 31.38 -42.84
CA LYS A 248 5.04 29.95 -42.62
C LYS A 248 3.92 28.97 -42.99
N ASN A 249 2.70 29.45 -43.25
CA ASN A 249 1.55 28.61 -43.62
C ASN A 249 1.55 28.13 -45.10
N ILE A 250 2.71 28.08 -45.76
CA ILE A 250 2.83 27.67 -47.18
C ILE A 250 3.56 26.32 -47.37
N LEU A 251 4.13 25.70 -46.35
CA LEU A 251 4.80 24.40 -46.52
C LEU A 251 4.54 23.49 -45.32
N PHE A 252 3.85 22.36 -45.56
CA PHE A 252 4.17 20.98 -45.17
C PHE A 252 2.88 20.15 -45.15
N ASP A 253 2.65 19.50 -46.28
CA ASP A 253 1.75 18.36 -46.46
C ASP A 253 2.54 17.06 -46.27
N GLU A 254 1.83 16.06 -45.73
CA GLU A 254 2.03 14.59 -45.71
C GLU A 254 3.37 13.93 -45.28
N GLY A 255 3.25 12.83 -44.50
CA GLY A 255 4.37 11.93 -44.20
C GLY A 255 4.13 10.94 -43.06
N GLU A 256 3.29 9.94 -43.31
CA GLU A 256 3.15 8.67 -42.58
C GLU A 256 4.51 8.01 -42.28
N ARG A 257 4.65 7.33 -41.12
CA ARG A 257 5.60 6.22 -40.92
C ARG A 257 5.23 5.42 -39.67
N GLU A 258 4.60 4.28 -39.87
CA GLU A 258 4.71 3.13 -38.97
C GLU A 258 6.15 2.59 -39.01
N ASN A 259 6.62 1.97 -37.91
CA ASN A 259 7.48 0.78 -37.95
C ASN A 259 7.76 0.21 -36.55
N GLU A 260 7.53 -1.11 -36.48
CA GLU A 260 8.38 -2.14 -35.86
C GLU A 260 8.39 -2.34 -34.33
N LEU A 261 7.47 -3.24 -33.95
CA LEU A 261 7.64 -4.41 -33.08
C LEU A 261 9.11 -4.79 -32.74
N PHE A 262 9.45 -4.82 -31.44
CA PHE A 262 10.55 -5.65 -30.93
C PHE A 262 10.11 -6.42 -29.67
N SER A 263 10.43 -7.70 -29.70
CA SER A 263 10.19 -8.76 -28.70
C SER A 263 11.47 -9.04 -27.88
N TYR A 264 11.32 -9.88 -26.83
CA TYR A 264 12.32 -10.52 -25.95
C TYR A 264 12.82 -9.70 -24.72
N THR A 265 13.14 -10.24 -23.53
CA THR A 265 12.93 -11.54 -22.82
C THR A 265 13.31 -11.37 -21.33
N TYR A 266 12.84 -12.33 -20.54
CA TYR A 266 13.17 -12.69 -19.15
C TYR A 266 14.68 -12.76 -18.80
N ASP A 267 15.08 -12.22 -17.63
CA ASP A 267 15.99 -12.82 -16.61
C ASP A 267 16.26 -11.80 -15.48
N ASP A 268 15.89 -12.12 -14.23
CA ASP A 268 16.76 -12.55 -13.10
C ASP A 268 17.42 -11.38 -12.34
N ASP A 269 16.75 -10.92 -11.28
CA ASP A 269 17.22 -9.86 -10.38
C ASP A 269 18.27 -10.43 -9.40
N SER A 270 19.50 -10.56 -9.88
CA SER A 270 20.67 -10.35 -9.03
C SER A 270 21.11 -8.89 -9.17
N SER A 271 21.37 -8.28 -8.02
CA SER A 271 21.77 -6.88 -7.82
C SER A 271 22.63 -6.28 -8.92
N ILE A 272 22.20 -5.16 -9.51
CA ILE A 272 22.94 -3.90 -9.68
C ILE A 272 22.02 -2.88 -10.36
N PHE A 273 21.99 -1.66 -9.82
CA PHE A 273 21.32 -0.50 -10.39
C PHE A 273 21.76 -0.31 -11.86
N ASN A 274 20.83 -0.45 -12.80
CA ASN A 274 20.96 0.17 -14.10
C ASN A 274 19.67 0.86 -14.53
N ASP A 275 19.92 2.02 -15.12
CA ASP A 275 18.99 3.02 -15.64
C ASP A 275 18.38 2.49 -16.95
N GLY A 276 17.07 2.65 -17.10
CA GLY A 276 16.33 2.14 -18.26
C GLY A 276 14.94 2.77 -18.33
N GLU A 277 14.72 3.50 -19.43
CA GLU A 277 13.53 4.29 -19.77
C GLU A 277 12.21 3.50 -19.74
N TYR A 278 11.14 4.17 -19.29
CA TYR A 278 9.80 3.59 -19.07
C TYR A 278 8.81 3.92 -20.19
N ASN A 279 8.00 2.93 -20.59
CA ASN A 279 6.72 3.12 -21.29
C ASN A 279 5.55 2.76 -20.37
N ILE A 280 4.59 3.68 -20.23
CA ILE A 280 3.37 3.55 -19.42
C ILE A 280 2.26 2.99 -20.31
N SER A 281 1.69 1.82 -19.98
CA SER A 281 0.49 1.30 -20.64
C SER A 281 -0.78 1.62 -19.83
N TYR A 282 -1.71 2.33 -20.46
CA TYR A 282 -3.08 2.49 -19.97
C TYR A 282 -4.00 1.54 -20.74
N TYR A 283 -4.89 0.82 -20.05
CA TYR A 283 -5.98 0.10 -20.70
C TYR A 283 -7.34 0.67 -20.32
N ASN A 284 -8.01 1.23 -21.32
CA ASN A 284 -9.45 1.48 -21.37
C ASN A 284 -10.17 0.15 -21.63
N VAL A 285 -11.11 -0.21 -20.76
CA VAL A 285 -11.98 -1.38 -20.96
C VAL A 285 -13.20 -0.93 -21.77
N ARG A 286 -13.36 -1.48 -22.98
CA ARG A 286 -14.62 -1.42 -23.74
C ARG A 286 -15.58 -2.45 -23.15
N ASN A 287 -16.74 -1.99 -22.68
CA ASN A 287 -17.87 -2.84 -22.34
C ASN A 287 -18.52 -3.35 -23.64
N TYR A 288 -18.75 -4.66 -23.73
CA TYR A 288 -19.77 -5.26 -24.59
C TYR A 288 -20.87 -5.83 -23.71
#